data_AF-A0A2G5CE04-F1
#
_entry.id   AF-A0A2G5CE04-F1
#
_cell.length_a   1.000
_cell.length_b   1.000
_cell.length_c   1.000
_cell.angle_alpha   90.00
_cell.angle_beta   90.00
_cell.angle_gamma   90.00
#
_symmetry.space_group_name_H-M   'P 1'
#
loop_
_entity.id
_entity.type
_entity.pdbx_description
1 polymer ?
#
loop_
_entity_poly.entity_id
_entity_poly.type
_entity_poly.pdbx_seq_one_letter_code
_entity_poly.pdbx_strand_id
1 'polypeptide(L)'
;MLEVNLFIYCYANSLPKDTPYHNFELKFMEWGLDKGWGDVAETVKETMRSLSEVLQAPDPLNVEKFFSRVPTTFNIVIFSPHGYFGQADVLGLPDTGGQLVYILDQVRAMEEELLFRIKKQGLGVKPQILVVTRLIPDARGTKCNQELESIFNTKHSHILRVPFRTEKGVLRQWVSRFDIYPYLERFTQDATAKILDHMDGRPDLVIGNYTDGNLVASLMASRLGITQGTIAHALEKTKYEDSDAKWKELDPKYHFSCQFTADIISMNTTDFIITSTYQEIAGNKERPGQYESHNAFTLPGLSRVVSGIDVFDPKFNIAAPGADQTVYFPYTQKQKRLTAFHPAIEELLHNKVDNNEHM
;
A
#
# COMPACT_ATOMS: atom_id res chain seq x y z
N MET A 1 27.74 -21.30 -14.10
CA MET A 1 26.63 -20.33 -14.11
C MET A 1 26.87 -19.20 -15.11
N LEU A 2 27.99 -18.47 -15.04
CA LEU A 2 28.37 -17.43 -16.01
C LEU A 2 28.47 -17.92 -17.46
N GLU A 3 29.12 -19.07 -17.70
CA GLU A 3 29.27 -19.65 -19.05
C GLU A 3 27.92 -20.05 -19.67
N VAL A 4 27.00 -20.57 -18.84
CA VAL A 4 25.64 -20.95 -19.27
C VAL A 4 24.84 -19.71 -19.65
N ASN A 5 24.89 -18.65 -18.83
CA ASN A 5 24.24 -17.37 -19.13
C ASN A 5 24.76 -16.76 -20.45
N LEU A 6 26.08 -16.78 -20.69
CA LEU A 6 26.66 -16.28 -21.94
C LEU A 6 26.14 -17.04 -23.17
N PHE A 7 26.00 -18.37 -23.07
CA PHE A 7 25.43 -19.19 -24.15
C PHE A 7 23.98 -18.82 -24.45
N ILE A 8 23.16 -18.66 -23.40
CA ILE A 8 21.75 -18.25 -23.51
C ILE A 8 21.64 -16.87 -24.15
N TYR A 9 22.46 -15.91 -23.70
CA TYR A 9 22.50 -14.56 -24.26
C TYR A 9 22.85 -14.58 -25.76
N CYS A 10 23.90 -15.32 -26.14
CA CYS A 10 24.30 -15.44 -27.55
C CYS A 10 23.20 -16.05 -28.40
N TYR A 11 22.51 -17.08 -27.89
CA TYR A 11 21.38 -17.67 -28.59
C TYR A 11 20.21 -16.70 -28.75
N ALA A 12 19.77 -16.03 -27.67
CA ALA A 12 18.70 -15.03 -27.74
C ALA A 12 19.05 -13.87 -28.69
N ASN A 13 20.32 -13.44 -28.72
CA ASN A 13 20.80 -12.39 -29.61
C ASN A 13 20.86 -12.83 -31.09
N SER A 14 20.89 -14.14 -31.38
CA SER A 14 20.85 -14.66 -32.74
C SER A 14 19.45 -14.69 -33.35
N LEU A 15 18.40 -14.55 -32.52
CA LEU A 15 17.01 -14.55 -32.96
C LEU A 15 16.57 -13.14 -33.38
N PRO A 16 15.59 -13.00 -34.30
CA PRO A 16 14.90 -11.74 -34.53
C PRO A 16 14.32 -11.18 -33.22
N LYS A 17 14.42 -9.87 -33.01
CA LYS A 17 14.05 -9.19 -31.76
C LYS A 17 12.64 -9.53 -31.27
N ASP A 18 11.68 -9.52 -32.19
CA ASP A 18 10.26 -9.73 -31.91
C ASP A 18 9.85 -11.22 -31.84
N THR A 19 10.83 -12.14 -31.88
CA THR A 19 10.54 -13.58 -31.78
C THR A 19 9.86 -13.87 -30.45
N PRO A 20 8.61 -14.38 -30.43
CA PRO A 20 7.92 -14.70 -29.18
C PRO A 20 8.61 -15.80 -28.38
N TYR A 21 8.58 -15.71 -27.05
CA TYR A 21 9.22 -16.69 -26.15
C TYR A 21 8.80 -18.15 -26.43
N HIS A 22 7.52 -18.39 -26.72
CA HIS A 22 7.01 -19.74 -27.00
C HIS A 22 7.70 -20.44 -28.18
N ASN A 23 8.31 -19.69 -29.11
CA ASN A 23 9.04 -20.27 -30.24
C ASN A 23 10.37 -20.93 -29.84
N PHE A 24 10.94 -20.54 -28.70
CA PHE A 24 12.22 -21.04 -28.21
C PHE A 24 12.17 -21.54 -26.75
N GLU A 25 10.98 -21.64 -26.16
CA GLU A 25 10.71 -22.13 -24.81
C GLU A 25 11.31 -23.51 -24.56
N LEU A 26 11.09 -24.48 -25.46
CA LEU A 26 11.59 -25.85 -25.30
C LEU A 26 13.12 -25.90 -25.11
N LYS A 27 13.83 -25.07 -25.87
CA LYS A 27 15.29 -24.99 -25.81
C LYS A 27 15.78 -24.33 -24.51
N PHE A 28 15.03 -23.37 -23.98
CA PHE A 28 15.31 -22.77 -22.67
C PHE A 28 15.07 -23.78 -21.54
N MET A 29 14.00 -24.58 -21.64
CA MET A 29 13.73 -25.65 -20.68
C MET A 29 14.82 -26.72 -20.67
N GLU A 30 15.37 -27.09 -21.84
CA GLU A 30 16.54 -27.99 -21.95
C GLU A 30 17.78 -27.45 -21.21
N TRP A 31 17.89 -26.12 -21.03
CA TRP A 31 18.96 -25.48 -20.27
C TRP A 31 18.58 -25.18 -18.81
N GLY A 32 17.41 -25.61 -18.36
CA GLY A 32 16.92 -25.39 -17.00
C GLY A 32 16.39 -23.98 -16.72
N LEU A 33 15.91 -23.28 -17.76
CA LEU A 33 15.28 -21.97 -17.62
C LEU A 33 13.76 -22.05 -17.78
N ASP A 34 13.06 -21.68 -16.71
CA ASP A 34 11.61 -21.46 -16.74
C ASP A 34 11.22 -20.14 -17.42
N LYS A 35 9.92 -19.85 -17.50
CA LYS A 35 9.36 -18.57 -17.97
C LYS A 35 9.70 -17.41 -17.04
N GLY A 36 9.49 -16.18 -17.51
CA GLY A 36 9.69 -14.96 -16.70
C GLY A 36 10.91 -14.12 -17.08
N TRP A 37 11.67 -14.53 -18.10
CA TRP A 37 12.82 -13.77 -18.61
C TRP A 37 12.44 -12.67 -19.60
N GLY A 38 11.27 -12.81 -20.24
CA GLY A 38 10.81 -11.92 -21.29
C GLY A 38 9.70 -12.54 -22.15
N ASP A 39 8.87 -11.69 -22.74
CA ASP A 39 7.84 -12.04 -23.71
C ASP A 39 8.38 -12.34 -25.11
N VAL A 40 9.43 -11.62 -25.51
CA VAL A 40 10.13 -11.75 -26.79
C VAL A 40 11.64 -11.89 -26.61
N ALA A 41 12.35 -12.30 -27.65
CA ALA A 41 13.80 -12.52 -27.63
C ALA A 41 14.59 -11.26 -27.18
N GLU A 42 14.14 -10.05 -27.54
CA GLU A 42 14.77 -8.82 -27.08
C GLU A 42 14.68 -8.65 -25.56
N THR A 43 13.49 -8.80 -24.95
CA THR A 43 13.31 -8.72 -23.50
C THR A 43 14.16 -9.76 -22.78
N VAL A 44 14.14 -11.02 -23.26
CA VAL A 44 14.96 -12.11 -22.70
C VAL A 44 16.45 -11.77 -22.73
N LYS A 45 16.94 -11.30 -23.87
CA LYS A 45 18.34 -10.90 -24.03
C LYS A 45 18.72 -9.79 -23.04
N GLU A 46 17.84 -8.80 -22.85
CA GLU A 46 18.11 -7.71 -21.91
C GLU A 46 18.16 -8.20 -20.46
N THR A 47 17.23 -9.06 -20.06
CA THR A 47 17.18 -9.64 -18.71
C THR A 47 18.42 -10.50 -18.43
N MET A 48 18.81 -11.36 -19.39
CA MET A 48 20.02 -12.19 -19.29
C MET A 48 21.29 -11.36 -19.18
N ARG A 49 21.38 -10.28 -19.96
CA ARG A 49 22.49 -9.33 -19.87
C ARG A 49 22.56 -8.68 -18.49
N SER A 50 21.44 -8.20 -17.94
CA SER A 50 21.44 -7.63 -16.58
C SER A 50 21.84 -8.65 -15.52
N LEU A 51 21.44 -9.91 -15.65
CA LEU A 51 21.91 -10.98 -14.76
C LEU A 51 23.42 -11.20 -14.90
N SER A 52 23.95 -11.20 -16.13
CA SER A 52 25.39 -11.36 -16.36
C SER A 52 26.19 -10.19 -15.77
N GLU A 53 25.70 -8.96 -15.90
CA GLU A 53 26.29 -7.77 -15.29
C GLU A 53 26.39 -7.94 -13.76
N VAL A 54 25.30 -8.38 -13.11
CA VAL A 54 25.28 -8.66 -11.66
C VAL A 54 26.24 -9.78 -11.26
N LEU A 55 26.34 -10.87 -12.04
CA LEU A 55 27.20 -12.01 -11.71
C LEU A 55 28.69 -11.74 -11.93
N GLN A 56 29.05 -10.84 -12.85
CA GLN A 56 30.45 -10.50 -13.15
C GLN A 56 30.97 -9.38 -12.27
N ALA A 57 30.18 -8.32 -12.13
CA ALA A 57 30.54 -7.11 -11.41
C ALA A 57 29.28 -6.52 -10.76
N PRO A 58 28.88 -7.04 -9.56
CA PRO A 58 27.73 -6.52 -8.87
C PRO A 58 27.99 -5.09 -8.43
N ASP A 59 27.15 -4.17 -8.92
CA ASP A 59 27.06 -2.79 -8.43
C ASP A 59 25.59 -2.42 -8.21
N PRO A 60 25.31 -1.37 -7.42
CA PRO A 60 23.93 -1.02 -7.06
C PRO A 60 23.01 -0.81 -8.27
N LEU A 61 23.51 -0.23 -9.37
CA LEU A 61 22.70 0.06 -10.56
C LEU A 61 22.35 -1.22 -11.32
N ASN A 62 23.32 -2.14 -11.46
CA ASN A 62 23.07 -3.42 -12.12
C ASN A 62 22.11 -4.30 -11.31
N VAL A 63 22.25 -4.29 -9.99
CA VAL A 63 21.36 -5.01 -9.07
C VAL A 63 19.93 -4.46 -9.17
N GLU A 64 19.75 -3.15 -9.07
CA GLU A 64 18.44 -2.49 -9.22
C GLU A 64 17.81 -2.78 -10.59
N LYS A 65 18.59 -2.65 -11.66
CA LYS A 65 18.15 -2.92 -13.04
C LYS A 65 17.71 -4.37 -13.23
N PHE A 66 18.36 -5.33 -12.58
CA PHE A 66 17.95 -6.73 -12.66
C PHE A 66 16.68 -6.98 -11.84
N PHE A 67 16.65 -6.59 -10.56
CA PHE A 67 15.49 -6.82 -9.68
C PHE A 67 14.24 -6.04 -10.11
N SER A 68 14.38 -4.90 -10.77
CA SER A 68 13.24 -4.18 -11.38
C SER A 68 12.60 -4.92 -12.56
N ARG A 69 13.32 -5.89 -13.15
CA ARG A 69 12.82 -6.71 -14.26
C ARG A 69 12.25 -8.04 -13.80
N VAL A 70 12.83 -8.68 -12.79
CA VAL A 70 12.38 -9.99 -12.32
C VAL A 70 10.97 -9.86 -11.72
N PRO A 71 9.98 -10.62 -12.22
CA PRO A 71 8.63 -10.55 -11.70
C PRO A 71 8.56 -11.34 -10.38
N THR A 72 8.60 -10.64 -9.24
CA THR A 72 8.56 -11.24 -7.90
C THR A 72 7.28 -10.96 -7.12
N THR A 73 6.43 -10.06 -7.61
CA THR A 73 5.22 -9.61 -6.93
C THR A 73 4.01 -9.77 -7.83
N PHE A 74 3.01 -10.50 -7.36
CA PHE A 74 1.75 -10.78 -8.06
C PHE A 74 0.54 -10.58 -7.13
N ASN A 75 0.64 -11.08 -5.90
CA ASN A 75 -0.39 -11.03 -4.88
C ASN A 75 -0.03 -9.97 -3.83
N ILE A 76 -0.84 -8.91 -3.73
CA ILE A 76 -0.59 -7.77 -2.84
C ILE A 76 -1.76 -7.60 -1.88
N VAL A 77 -1.44 -7.45 -0.59
CA VAL A 77 -2.41 -7.12 0.46
C VAL A 77 -2.15 -5.71 0.96
N ILE A 78 -3.19 -4.90 1.07
CA ILE A 78 -3.11 -3.53 1.57
C ILE A 78 -4.06 -3.40 2.76
N PHE A 79 -3.56 -3.09 3.95
CA PHE A 79 -4.39 -2.93 5.15
C PHE A 79 -4.77 -1.47 5.38
N SER A 80 -6.08 -1.23 5.58
CA SER A 80 -6.65 0.05 6.01
C SER A 80 -7.91 -0.19 6.87
N PRO A 81 -7.76 -0.65 8.13
CA PRO A 81 -8.88 -1.16 8.94
C PRO A 81 -9.90 -0.10 9.35
N HIS A 82 -9.47 1.07 9.83
CA HIS A 82 -10.37 2.13 10.31
C HIS A 82 -11.15 2.84 9.19
N GLY A 83 -12.14 3.64 9.60
CA GLY A 83 -12.95 4.46 8.70
C GLY A 83 -14.03 3.69 7.95
N TYR A 84 -14.75 4.40 7.08
CA TYR A 84 -15.72 3.83 6.15
C TYR A 84 -15.04 3.64 4.80
N PHE A 85 -14.34 2.53 4.61
CA PHE A 85 -13.65 2.28 3.35
C PHE A 85 -14.63 1.77 2.28
N GLY A 86 -14.83 2.57 1.23
CA GLY A 86 -15.72 2.30 0.10
C GLY A 86 -15.48 3.28 -1.06
N GLN A 87 -16.20 3.11 -2.17
CA GLN A 87 -15.96 3.88 -3.40
C GLN A 87 -16.99 4.99 -3.67
N ALA A 88 -18.08 5.03 -2.89
CA ALA A 88 -19.15 6.02 -3.02
C ALA A 88 -19.77 6.30 -1.65
N ASP A 89 -20.25 7.52 -1.45
CA ASP A 89 -21.00 7.98 -0.26
C ASP A 89 -20.26 7.84 1.08
N VAL A 90 -18.92 7.82 1.04
CA VAL A 90 -18.07 7.62 2.23
C VAL A 90 -17.17 8.81 2.56
N LEU A 91 -16.79 9.63 1.57
CA LEU A 91 -15.89 10.76 1.79
C LEU A 91 -16.55 11.80 2.71
N GLY A 92 -15.85 12.19 3.77
CA GLY A 92 -16.37 13.11 4.79
C GLY A 92 -17.02 12.40 5.98
N LEU A 93 -17.23 11.08 5.94
CA LEU A 93 -17.60 10.30 7.13
C LEU A 93 -16.43 10.28 8.14
N PRO A 94 -16.72 10.05 9.44
CA PRO A 94 -15.69 9.97 10.47
C PRO A 94 -14.54 9.03 10.09
N ASP A 95 -13.31 9.50 10.29
CA ASP A 95 -12.06 8.80 9.96
C ASP A 95 -11.93 8.39 8.48
N THR A 96 -12.65 9.08 7.56
CA THR A 96 -12.69 8.75 6.13
C THR A 96 -12.32 9.97 5.27
N GLY A 97 -11.13 9.96 4.69
CA GLY A 97 -10.59 11.11 3.95
C GLY A 97 -9.48 10.75 2.97
N GLY A 98 -8.39 11.52 2.98
CA GLY A 98 -7.31 11.42 1.99
C GLY A 98 -6.65 10.04 1.87
N GLN A 99 -6.55 9.28 2.96
CA GLN A 99 -6.02 7.91 2.95
C GLN A 99 -6.84 6.98 2.03
N LEU A 100 -8.17 7.11 2.03
CA LEU A 100 -9.03 6.32 1.16
C LEU A 100 -8.76 6.63 -0.31
N VAL A 101 -8.68 7.93 -0.65
CA VAL A 101 -8.39 8.39 -2.02
C VAL A 101 -7.01 7.91 -2.46
N TYR A 102 -6.00 8.06 -1.59
CA TYR A 102 -4.64 7.59 -1.83
C TYR A 102 -4.62 6.11 -2.20
N ILE A 103 -5.27 5.25 -1.41
CA ILE A 103 -5.24 3.79 -1.61
C ILE A 103 -5.99 3.41 -2.89
N LEU A 104 -7.15 4.01 -3.18
CA LEU A 104 -7.90 3.68 -4.40
C LEU A 104 -7.11 4.06 -5.66
N ASP A 105 -6.44 5.21 -5.67
CA ASP A 105 -5.61 5.62 -6.81
C ASP A 105 -4.33 4.77 -6.90
N GLN A 106 -3.70 4.45 -5.77
CA GLN A 106 -2.53 3.56 -5.68
C GLN A 106 -2.83 2.19 -6.29
N VAL A 107 -3.96 1.58 -5.92
CA VAL A 107 -4.33 0.24 -6.40
C VAL A 107 -4.52 0.21 -7.91
N ARG A 108 -5.17 1.23 -8.50
CA ARG A 108 -5.33 1.32 -9.96
C ARG A 108 -3.99 1.38 -10.68
N ALA A 109 -3.11 2.29 -10.23
CA ALA A 109 -1.78 2.45 -10.83
C ALA A 109 -0.92 1.18 -10.64
N MET A 110 -1.01 0.54 -9.48
CA MET A 110 -0.28 -0.68 -9.15
C MET A 110 -0.75 -1.86 -10.00
N GLU A 111 -2.06 -2.04 -10.20
CA GLU A 111 -2.57 -3.10 -11.06
C GLU A 111 -2.14 -2.91 -12.52
N GLU A 112 -2.20 -1.68 -13.04
CA GLU A 112 -1.74 -1.35 -14.40
C GLU A 112 -0.27 -1.73 -14.60
N GLU A 113 0.61 -1.34 -13.65
CA GLU A 113 2.03 -1.65 -13.70
C GLU A 113 2.31 -3.16 -13.55
N LEU A 114 1.58 -3.86 -12.66
CA LEU A 114 1.71 -5.31 -12.51
C LEU A 114 1.34 -6.04 -13.80
N LEU A 115 0.21 -5.68 -14.41
CA LEU A 115 -0.23 -6.26 -15.68
C LEU A 115 0.79 -6.02 -16.78
N PHE A 116 1.36 -4.82 -16.85
CA PHE A 116 2.42 -4.49 -17.79
C PHE A 116 3.68 -5.35 -17.58
N ARG A 117 4.18 -5.45 -16.33
CA ARG A 117 5.38 -6.23 -16.00
C ARG A 117 5.20 -7.72 -16.24
N ILE A 118 4.09 -8.29 -15.79
CA ILE A 118 3.74 -9.70 -16.00
C ILE A 118 3.75 -10.03 -17.49
N LYS A 119 3.04 -9.22 -18.29
CA LYS A 119 2.98 -9.40 -19.73
C LYS A 119 4.37 -9.29 -20.36
N LYS A 120 5.14 -8.26 -20.01
CA LYS A 120 6.49 -8.02 -20.54
C LYS A 120 7.44 -9.17 -20.23
N GLN A 121 7.24 -9.89 -19.12
CA GLN A 121 8.04 -11.06 -18.77
C GLN A 121 7.52 -12.39 -19.34
N GLY A 122 6.52 -12.33 -20.23
CA GLY A 122 5.97 -13.52 -20.89
C GLY A 122 5.17 -14.42 -19.96
N LEU A 123 4.65 -13.87 -18.86
CA LEU A 123 3.85 -14.59 -17.87
C LEU A 123 2.35 -14.41 -18.14
N GLY A 124 1.57 -15.45 -17.83
CA GLY A 124 0.11 -15.46 -17.96
C GLY A 124 -0.63 -15.43 -16.62
N VAL A 125 0.08 -15.20 -15.51
CA VAL A 125 -0.52 -15.08 -14.18
C VAL A 125 -1.36 -13.82 -14.09
N LYS A 126 -2.45 -13.86 -13.33
CA LYS A 126 -3.28 -12.68 -13.06
C LYS A 126 -2.83 -12.13 -11.71
N PRO A 127 -2.42 -10.85 -11.62
CA PRO A 127 -2.11 -10.26 -10.32
C PRO A 127 -3.39 -10.23 -9.48
N GLN A 128 -3.27 -10.15 -8.16
CA GLN A 128 -4.40 -9.91 -7.27
C GLN A 128 -4.02 -8.85 -6.24
N ILE A 129 -4.88 -7.85 -6.06
CA ILE A 129 -4.70 -6.83 -5.02
C ILE A 129 -5.93 -6.85 -4.10
N LEU A 130 -5.71 -7.11 -2.82
CA LEU A 130 -6.76 -7.07 -1.80
C LEU A 130 -6.54 -5.89 -0.86
N VAL A 131 -7.47 -4.93 -0.88
CA VAL A 131 -7.55 -3.87 0.13
C VAL A 131 -8.39 -4.39 1.29
N VAL A 132 -7.74 -4.72 2.39
CA VAL A 132 -8.35 -5.34 3.55
C VAL A 132 -8.72 -4.27 4.58
N THR A 133 -10.01 -4.21 4.90
CA THR A 133 -10.60 -3.21 5.77
C THR A 133 -11.67 -3.83 6.67
N ARG A 134 -12.24 -3.05 7.57
CA ARG A 134 -13.29 -3.52 8.47
C ARG A 134 -14.63 -3.67 7.74
N LEU A 135 -15.32 -4.79 8.00
CA LEU A 135 -16.74 -4.94 7.68
C LEU A 135 -17.58 -4.26 8.77
N ILE A 136 -18.41 -3.30 8.37
CA ILE A 136 -19.31 -2.55 9.26
C ILE A 136 -20.75 -2.91 8.87
N PRO A 137 -21.42 -3.79 9.62
CA PRO A 137 -22.81 -4.16 9.35
C PRO A 137 -23.77 -2.96 9.31
N ASP A 138 -23.60 -2.00 10.22
CA ASP A 138 -24.45 -0.81 10.32
C ASP A 138 -23.87 0.33 9.44
N ALA A 139 -23.81 0.08 8.13
CA ALA A 139 -23.04 0.86 7.14
C ALA A 139 -23.64 2.22 6.73
N ARG A 140 -24.74 2.67 7.34
CA ARG A 140 -25.40 3.98 7.08
C ARG A 140 -25.63 4.29 5.58
N GLY A 141 -26.06 3.30 4.79
CA GLY A 141 -26.33 3.46 3.36
C GLY A 141 -25.14 3.22 2.43
N THR A 142 -23.93 3.06 2.98
CA THR A 142 -22.73 2.72 2.21
C THR A 142 -22.63 1.21 1.96
N LYS A 143 -21.67 0.80 1.13
CA LYS A 143 -21.34 -0.62 0.88
C LYS A 143 -20.38 -1.23 1.91
N CYS A 144 -20.09 -0.55 3.03
CA CYS A 144 -19.15 -1.06 4.04
C CYS A 144 -19.61 -2.35 4.75
N ASN A 145 -20.85 -2.79 4.52
CA ASN A 145 -21.38 -4.08 4.96
C ASN A 145 -21.17 -5.22 3.94
N GLN A 146 -20.68 -4.93 2.74
CA GLN A 146 -20.41 -5.92 1.69
C GLN A 146 -19.01 -6.48 1.86
N GLU A 147 -18.91 -7.81 2.01
CA GLU A 147 -17.66 -8.50 2.27
C GLU A 147 -16.63 -8.32 1.14
N LEU A 148 -17.05 -8.42 -0.11
CA LEU A 148 -16.17 -8.29 -1.26
C LEU A 148 -16.74 -7.27 -2.24
N GLU A 149 -15.92 -6.32 -2.66
CA GLU A 149 -16.30 -5.28 -3.62
C GLU A 149 -15.17 -5.06 -4.64
N SER A 150 -15.46 -5.17 -5.94
CA SER A 150 -14.48 -4.88 -6.99
C SER A 150 -14.16 -3.39 -7.05
N ILE A 151 -12.88 -3.06 -7.18
CA ILE A 151 -12.43 -1.67 -7.29
C ILE A 151 -12.67 -1.16 -8.72
N PHE A 152 -13.26 0.03 -8.85
CA PHE A 152 -13.57 0.64 -10.14
C PHE A 152 -12.30 0.86 -10.97
N ASN A 153 -12.44 0.64 -12.27
CA ASN A 153 -11.36 0.73 -13.26
C ASN A 153 -10.20 -0.24 -13.02
N THR A 154 -10.48 -1.36 -12.34
CA THR A 154 -9.54 -2.47 -12.16
C THR A 154 -10.18 -3.79 -12.58
N LYS A 155 -9.38 -4.82 -12.83
CA LYS A 155 -9.81 -6.16 -13.23
C LYS A 155 -9.61 -7.22 -12.16
N HIS A 156 -8.62 -7.03 -11.30
CA HIS A 156 -8.16 -8.02 -10.34
C HIS A 156 -7.98 -7.46 -8.92
N SER A 157 -8.46 -6.24 -8.68
CA SER A 157 -8.35 -5.56 -7.40
C SER A 157 -9.69 -5.49 -6.68
N HIS A 158 -9.70 -5.85 -5.40
CA HIS A 158 -10.92 -5.94 -4.60
C HIS A 158 -10.72 -5.35 -3.21
N ILE A 159 -11.78 -4.80 -2.65
CA ILE A 159 -11.90 -4.50 -1.23
C ILE A 159 -12.43 -5.76 -0.54
N LEU A 160 -11.69 -6.26 0.44
CA LEU A 160 -12.08 -7.38 1.30
C LEU A 160 -12.38 -6.85 2.71
N ARG A 161 -13.61 -7.03 3.17
CA ARG A 161 -14.07 -6.53 4.47
C ARG A 161 -14.18 -7.67 5.47
N VAL A 162 -13.51 -7.51 6.60
CA VAL A 162 -13.49 -8.50 7.68
C VAL A 162 -14.09 -7.89 8.95
N PRO A 163 -15.07 -8.53 9.61
CA PRO A 163 -15.72 -7.94 10.77
C PRO A 163 -14.79 -7.96 11.99
N PHE A 164 -14.89 -6.95 12.83
CA PHE A 164 -14.42 -7.08 14.21
C PHE A 164 -15.34 -7.99 15.01
N ARG A 165 -14.73 -8.74 15.92
CA ARG A 165 -15.41 -9.70 16.79
C ARG A 165 -15.05 -9.43 18.24
N THR A 166 -16.04 -9.63 19.09
CA THR A 166 -15.93 -9.65 20.55
C THR A 166 -16.43 -11.00 21.04
N GLU A 167 -16.33 -11.25 22.35
CA GLU A 167 -16.96 -12.42 22.99
C GLU A 167 -18.48 -12.50 22.74
N LYS A 168 -19.13 -11.35 22.49
CA LYS A 168 -20.57 -11.25 22.20
C LYS A 168 -20.91 -11.42 20.72
N GLY A 169 -19.92 -11.66 19.85
CA GLY A 169 -20.09 -11.79 18.41
C GLY A 169 -19.58 -10.59 17.61
N VAL A 170 -20.11 -10.39 16.41
CA VAL A 170 -19.67 -9.35 15.46
C VAL A 170 -20.02 -7.95 15.99
N LEU A 171 -19.03 -7.06 15.99
CA LEU A 171 -19.21 -5.65 16.36
C LEU A 171 -19.79 -4.87 15.19
N ARG A 172 -21.03 -4.41 15.34
CA ARG A 172 -21.85 -3.91 14.22
C ARG A 172 -21.63 -2.44 13.87
N GLN A 173 -21.45 -1.62 14.88
CA GLN A 173 -21.33 -0.16 14.77
C GLN A 173 -19.91 0.26 14.41
N TRP A 174 -19.78 1.42 13.78
CA TRP A 174 -18.48 2.08 13.58
C TRP A 174 -17.76 2.34 14.91
N VAL A 175 -16.43 2.33 14.86
CA VAL A 175 -15.53 2.57 16.00
C VAL A 175 -14.48 3.56 15.51
N SER A 176 -14.13 4.54 16.35
CA SER A 176 -13.08 5.49 16.01
C SER A 176 -11.74 4.79 15.84
N ARG A 177 -10.88 5.33 14.98
CA ARG A 177 -9.49 4.88 14.84
C ARG A 177 -8.71 4.91 16.16
N PHE A 178 -9.09 5.76 17.11
CA PHE A 178 -8.50 5.79 18.45
C PHE A 178 -8.93 4.61 19.35
N ASP A 179 -10.11 4.03 19.11
CA ASP A 179 -10.70 2.99 19.96
C ASP A 179 -10.51 1.57 19.40
N ILE A 180 -9.72 1.43 18.34
CA ILE A 180 -9.69 0.23 17.49
C ILE A 180 -8.77 -0.88 18.01
N TYR A 181 -7.79 -0.53 18.84
CA TYR A 181 -6.68 -1.41 19.25
C TYR A 181 -7.10 -2.75 19.86
N PRO A 182 -8.15 -2.85 20.70
CA PRO A 182 -8.56 -4.13 21.28
C PRO A 182 -8.99 -5.19 20.24
N TYR A 183 -9.30 -4.78 19.02
CA TYR A 183 -9.81 -5.69 17.97
C TYR A 183 -8.73 -6.16 16.99
N LEU A 184 -7.57 -5.50 16.94
CA LEU A 184 -6.62 -5.64 15.82
C LEU A 184 -5.94 -7.01 15.77
N GLU A 185 -5.62 -7.61 16.91
CA GLU A 185 -4.99 -8.94 16.92
C GLU A 185 -5.94 -10.02 16.37
N ARG A 186 -7.19 -10.04 16.86
CA ARG A 186 -8.21 -10.97 16.37
C ARG A 186 -8.57 -10.70 14.91
N PHE A 187 -8.70 -9.43 14.54
CA PHE A 187 -8.90 -9.04 13.15
C PHE A 187 -7.78 -9.55 12.25
N THR A 188 -6.52 -9.46 12.68
CA THR A 188 -5.39 -9.98 11.91
C THR A 188 -5.52 -11.48 11.67
N GLN A 189 -5.91 -12.26 12.68
CA GLN A 189 -6.12 -13.71 12.54
C GLN A 189 -7.24 -14.02 11.53
N ASP A 190 -8.40 -13.38 11.70
CA ASP A 190 -9.57 -13.61 10.84
C ASP A 190 -9.31 -13.12 9.40
N ALA A 191 -8.62 -11.99 9.24
CA ALA A 191 -8.25 -11.43 7.94
C ALA A 191 -7.22 -12.30 7.23
N THR A 192 -6.20 -12.79 7.94
CA THR A 192 -5.18 -13.68 7.37
C THR A 192 -5.83 -14.93 6.77
N ALA A 193 -6.78 -15.54 7.48
CA ALA A 193 -7.49 -16.72 6.98
C ALA A 193 -8.26 -16.39 5.68
N LYS A 194 -9.04 -15.32 5.67
CA LYS A 194 -9.82 -14.91 4.48
C LYS A 194 -8.95 -14.52 3.28
N ILE A 195 -7.82 -13.86 3.52
CA ILE A 195 -6.88 -13.51 2.46
C ILE A 195 -6.34 -14.77 1.79
N LEU A 196 -5.92 -15.75 2.59
CA LEU A 196 -5.39 -17.02 2.07
C LEU A 196 -6.47 -17.86 1.37
N ASP A 197 -7.74 -17.72 1.75
CA ASP A 197 -8.86 -18.35 1.05
C ASP A 197 -9.16 -17.67 -0.30
N HIS A 198 -8.89 -16.37 -0.42
CA HIS A 198 -9.14 -15.60 -1.64
C HIS A 198 -7.97 -15.61 -2.64
N MET A 199 -6.73 -15.71 -2.16
CA MET A 199 -5.54 -15.65 -2.99
C MET A 199 -5.08 -17.03 -3.43
N ASP A 200 -4.67 -17.13 -4.70
CA ASP A 200 -3.97 -18.31 -5.21
C ASP A 200 -2.52 -18.29 -4.68
N GLY A 201 -2.35 -18.75 -3.44
CA GLY A 201 -1.07 -18.78 -2.74
C GLY A 201 -0.94 -17.70 -1.66
N ARG A 202 0.29 -17.47 -1.21
CA ARG A 202 0.59 -16.44 -0.21
C ARG A 202 0.72 -15.08 -0.88
N PRO A 203 0.45 -13.97 -0.17
CA PRO A 203 0.83 -12.65 -0.64
C PRO A 203 2.35 -12.56 -0.83
N ASP A 204 2.78 -11.84 -1.85
CA ASP A 204 4.18 -11.52 -2.11
C ASP A 204 4.59 -10.21 -1.41
N LEU A 205 3.61 -9.34 -1.14
CA LEU A 205 3.79 -8.05 -0.49
C LEU A 205 2.58 -7.69 0.39
N VAL A 206 2.86 -7.18 1.59
CA VAL A 206 1.85 -6.59 2.48
C VAL A 206 2.17 -5.12 2.73
N ILE A 207 1.19 -4.23 2.56
CA ILE A 207 1.34 -2.79 2.80
C ILE A 207 0.40 -2.36 3.93
N GLY A 208 0.97 -1.89 5.04
CA GLY A 208 0.22 -1.24 6.11
C GLY A 208 -0.06 0.22 5.80
N ASN A 209 -1.25 0.71 6.17
CA ASN A 209 -1.60 2.13 6.09
C ASN A 209 -2.12 2.63 7.44
N TYR A 210 -1.55 3.74 7.92
CA TYR A 210 -1.80 4.32 9.24
C TYR A 210 -1.46 3.35 10.38
N THR A 211 -1.55 3.80 11.63
CA THR A 211 -1.09 3.02 12.79
C THR A 211 -1.74 1.64 12.89
N ASP A 212 -3.05 1.55 12.73
CA ASP A 212 -3.80 0.29 12.84
C ASP A 212 -3.51 -0.66 11.68
N GLY A 213 -3.48 -0.16 10.44
CA GLY A 213 -3.11 -0.96 9.28
C GLY A 213 -1.66 -1.40 9.30
N ASN A 214 -0.75 -0.55 9.78
CA ASN A 214 0.66 -0.87 9.99
C ASN A 214 0.85 -1.98 11.02
N LEU A 215 0.11 -1.94 12.14
CA LEU A 215 0.19 -3.00 13.14
C LEU A 215 -0.33 -4.34 12.60
N VAL A 216 -1.49 -4.33 11.94
CA VAL A 216 -2.07 -5.55 11.33
C VAL A 216 -1.14 -6.12 10.27
N ALA A 217 -0.57 -5.25 9.41
CA ALA A 217 0.43 -5.66 8.42
C ALA A 217 1.64 -6.31 9.06
N SER A 218 2.17 -5.72 10.14
CA SER A 218 3.34 -6.25 10.87
C SER A 218 3.07 -7.63 11.45
N LEU A 219 1.91 -7.82 12.08
CA LEU A 219 1.50 -9.10 12.65
C LEU A 219 1.32 -10.18 11.57
N MET A 220 0.72 -9.85 10.43
CA MET A 220 0.54 -10.81 9.32
C MET A 220 1.86 -11.14 8.63
N ALA A 221 2.65 -10.12 8.27
CA ALA A 221 3.92 -10.27 7.57
C ALA A 221 4.91 -11.11 8.39
N SER A 222 5.04 -10.81 9.68
CA SER A 222 5.88 -11.58 10.61
C SER A 222 5.46 -13.06 10.69
N ARG A 223 4.14 -13.32 10.73
CA ARG A 223 3.61 -14.69 10.82
C ARG A 223 3.84 -15.50 9.54
N LEU A 224 3.77 -14.86 8.38
CA LEU A 224 3.82 -15.55 7.08
C LEU A 224 5.20 -15.48 6.40
N GLY A 225 6.11 -14.64 6.89
CA GLY A 225 7.42 -14.40 6.29
C GLY A 225 7.32 -13.66 4.96
N ILE A 226 6.50 -12.60 4.90
CA ILE A 226 6.21 -11.83 3.68
C ILE A 226 6.84 -10.45 3.78
N THR A 227 7.34 -9.93 2.66
CA THR A 227 7.84 -8.57 2.56
C THR A 227 6.78 -7.55 2.99
N GLN A 228 7.16 -6.62 3.86
CA GLN A 228 6.28 -5.60 4.42
C GLN A 228 6.72 -4.19 4.02
N GLY A 229 5.76 -3.41 3.53
CA GLY A 229 5.85 -1.95 3.46
C GLY A 229 4.89 -1.28 4.45
N THR A 230 5.23 -0.09 4.94
CA THR A 230 4.30 0.74 5.72
C THR A 230 4.22 2.17 5.20
N ILE A 231 3.02 2.74 5.28
CA ILE A 231 2.71 4.13 4.95
C ILE A 231 2.01 4.75 6.16
N ALA A 232 2.64 5.70 6.84
CA ALA A 232 2.04 6.29 8.05
C ALA A 232 0.81 7.14 7.75
N HIS A 233 0.79 7.88 6.63
CA HIS A 233 -0.17 8.96 6.30
C HIS A 233 -0.13 10.14 7.28
N ALA A 234 -0.11 9.88 8.57
CA ALA A 234 0.11 10.84 9.64
C ALA A 234 0.61 10.13 10.90
N LEU A 235 1.49 10.80 11.66
CA LEU A 235 1.90 10.36 12.98
C LEU A 235 1.33 11.32 14.04
N GLU A 236 0.34 10.84 14.81
CA GLU A 236 -0.47 11.68 15.69
C GLU A 236 0.36 12.39 16.77
N LYS A 237 1.49 11.82 17.19
CA LYS A 237 2.41 12.45 18.16
C LYS A 237 2.84 13.86 17.76
N THR A 238 2.94 14.14 16.46
CA THR A 238 3.30 15.47 15.95
C THR A 238 2.11 16.41 15.76
N LYS A 239 0.90 15.87 15.72
CA LYS A 239 -0.34 16.63 15.58
C LYS A 239 -0.90 17.08 16.93
N TYR A 240 -0.60 16.33 17.99
CA TYR A 240 -1.02 16.63 19.34
C TYR A 240 0.21 16.99 20.17
N GLU A 241 0.38 18.29 20.43
CA GLU A 241 1.51 18.83 21.18
C GLU A 241 1.61 18.21 22.57
N ASP A 242 2.83 17.87 22.98
CA ASP A 242 3.16 17.18 24.23
C ASP A 242 2.37 15.88 24.50
N SER A 243 1.80 15.26 23.46
CA SER A 243 0.92 14.09 23.63
C SER A 243 1.65 12.87 24.20
N ASP A 244 2.97 12.78 24.04
CA ASP A 244 3.81 11.78 24.68
C ASP A 244 4.03 12.09 26.18
N ALA A 245 4.43 13.31 26.54
CA ALA A 245 4.65 13.69 27.92
C ALA A 245 3.35 13.71 28.76
N LYS A 246 2.23 14.15 28.15
CA LYS A 246 0.90 14.30 28.77
C LYS A 246 -0.04 13.14 28.42
N TRP A 247 0.50 12.01 27.93
CA TRP A 247 -0.30 10.91 27.41
C TRP A 247 -1.39 10.44 28.37
N LYS A 248 -1.13 10.37 29.69
CA LYS A 248 -2.09 9.91 30.70
C LYS A 248 -3.38 10.72 30.75
N GLU A 249 -3.31 12.02 30.48
CA GLU A 249 -4.48 12.90 30.48
C GLU A 249 -5.31 12.72 29.18
N LEU A 250 -4.62 12.36 28.09
CA LEU A 250 -5.19 12.20 26.76
C LEU A 250 -5.68 10.77 26.48
N ASP A 251 -5.13 9.79 27.20
CA ASP A 251 -5.37 8.36 26.99
C ASP A 251 -6.85 7.95 27.11
N PRO A 252 -7.66 8.48 28.05
CA PRO A 252 -9.08 8.16 28.12
C PRO A 252 -9.88 8.53 26.86
N LYS A 253 -9.36 9.44 26.02
CA LYS A 253 -10.03 9.91 24.80
C LYS A 253 -9.37 9.41 23.51
N TYR A 254 -8.03 9.37 23.47
CA TYR A 254 -7.28 9.12 22.24
C TYR A 254 -6.49 7.82 22.26
N HIS A 255 -6.36 7.17 23.44
CA HIS A 255 -5.61 5.92 23.61
C HIS A 255 -4.19 5.96 23.01
N PHE A 256 -3.49 7.08 23.18
CA PHE A 256 -2.16 7.30 22.63
C PHE A 256 -1.12 6.31 23.14
N SER A 257 -1.31 5.72 24.33
CA SER A 257 -0.45 4.64 24.79
C SER A 257 -0.43 3.46 23.81
N CYS A 258 -1.60 3.06 23.30
CA CYS A 258 -1.73 2.00 22.31
C CYS A 258 -1.18 2.44 20.95
N GLN A 259 -1.54 3.66 20.52
CA GLN A 259 -1.13 4.19 19.22
C GLN A 259 0.39 4.28 19.08
N PHE A 260 1.06 4.95 20.02
CA PHE A 260 2.51 5.15 19.94
C PHE A 260 3.28 3.84 20.07
N THR A 261 2.74 2.87 20.82
CA THR A 261 3.31 1.52 20.88
C THR A 261 3.19 0.82 19.53
N ALA A 262 2.03 0.88 18.90
CA ALA A 262 1.78 0.28 17.59
C ALA A 262 2.62 0.93 16.47
N ASP A 263 2.81 2.25 16.52
CA ASP A 263 3.68 2.99 15.62
C ASP A 263 5.12 2.49 15.73
N ILE A 264 5.68 2.43 16.96
CA ILE A 264 7.06 1.98 17.18
C ILE A 264 7.27 0.52 16.76
N ILE A 265 6.32 -0.37 17.07
CA ILE A 265 6.37 -1.77 16.60
C ILE A 265 6.47 -1.79 15.08
N SER A 266 5.57 -1.08 14.41
CA SER A 266 5.46 -1.18 12.94
C SER A 266 6.62 -0.52 12.21
N MET A 267 7.10 0.64 12.70
CA MET A 267 8.28 1.35 12.17
C MET A 267 9.53 0.46 12.15
N ASN A 268 9.68 -0.40 13.15
CA ASN A 268 10.87 -1.24 13.29
C ASN A 268 10.70 -2.63 12.67
N THR A 269 9.47 -3.12 12.54
CA THR A 269 9.19 -4.46 11.99
C THR A 269 9.20 -4.49 10.46
N THR A 270 8.79 -3.40 9.81
CA THR A 270 8.66 -3.32 8.35
C THR A 270 10.00 -3.40 7.61
N ASP A 271 10.00 -3.96 6.40
CA ASP A 271 11.19 -4.05 5.54
C ASP A 271 11.49 -2.69 4.88
N PHE A 272 10.45 -1.93 4.52
CA PHE A 272 10.58 -0.57 4.01
C PHE A 272 9.45 0.34 4.45
N ILE A 273 9.72 1.65 4.46
CA ILE A 273 8.78 2.71 4.78
C ILE A 273 8.65 3.62 3.57
N ILE A 274 7.42 3.84 3.10
CA ILE A 274 7.14 4.85 2.09
C ILE A 274 6.61 6.10 2.76
N THR A 275 7.22 7.24 2.44
CA THR A 275 6.73 8.57 2.84
C THR A 275 6.39 9.40 1.61
N SER A 276 5.50 10.37 1.79
CA SER A 276 5.11 11.26 0.70
C SER A 276 6.12 12.39 0.49
N THR A 277 6.87 12.75 1.53
CA THR A 277 7.81 13.88 1.51
C THR A 277 9.04 13.64 2.39
N TYR A 278 10.11 14.38 2.10
CA TYR A 278 11.29 14.41 2.98
C TYR A 278 10.97 14.97 4.38
N GLN A 279 10.11 16.01 4.44
CA GLN A 279 9.68 16.63 5.70
C GLN A 279 9.03 15.62 6.65
N GLU A 280 8.33 14.62 6.12
CA GLU A 280 7.75 13.54 6.91
C GLU A 280 8.82 12.75 7.68
N ILE A 281 10.00 12.56 7.10
CA ILE A 281 11.12 11.80 7.70
C ILE A 281 11.93 12.70 8.64
N ALA A 282 12.63 13.69 8.08
CA ALA A 282 13.69 14.46 8.74
C ALA A 282 13.41 15.97 8.79
N GLY A 283 12.17 16.36 8.52
CA GLY A 283 11.72 17.72 8.73
C GLY A 283 12.45 18.74 7.86
N ASN A 284 12.78 19.87 8.49
CA ASN A 284 13.57 20.95 7.91
C ASN A 284 14.55 21.50 8.96
N LYS A 285 15.27 22.56 8.61
CA LYS A 285 16.29 23.16 9.49
C LYS A 285 15.75 23.69 10.82
N GLU A 286 14.46 24.01 10.89
CA GLU A 286 13.84 24.67 12.05
C GLU A 286 12.97 23.72 12.87
N ARG A 287 12.41 22.68 12.25
CA ARG A 287 11.46 21.76 12.89
C ARG A 287 11.78 20.30 12.53
N PRO A 288 11.76 19.41 13.53
CA PRO A 288 12.00 17.99 13.29
C PRO A 288 10.90 17.38 12.42
N GLY A 289 11.27 16.30 11.73
CA GLY A 289 10.34 15.49 10.95
C GLY A 289 9.35 14.71 11.80
N GLN A 290 8.33 14.13 11.14
CA GLN A 290 7.34 13.32 11.84
C GLN A 290 7.99 12.05 12.42
N TYR A 291 8.70 11.28 11.60
CA TYR A 291 9.44 10.11 12.08
C TYR A 291 10.60 10.52 13.01
N GLU A 292 11.34 11.58 12.69
CA GLU A 292 12.41 12.10 13.56
C GLU A 292 11.93 12.34 15.00
N SER A 293 10.72 12.87 15.17
CA SER A 293 10.14 13.10 16.49
C SER A 293 9.92 11.82 17.32
N HIS A 294 9.99 10.63 16.70
CA HIS A 294 9.87 9.32 17.34
C HIS A 294 11.23 8.68 17.64
N ASN A 295 12.36 9.33 17.30
CA ASN A 295 13.68 8.81 17.62
C ASN A 295 13.88 8.68 19.13
N ALA A 296 13.54 9.72 19.90
CA ALA A 296 13.61 9.66 21.36
C ALA A 296 12.42 10.40 21.99
N PHE A 297 11.68 9.71 22.85
CA PHE A 297 10.58 10.29 23.62
C PHE A 297 10.26 9.43 24.85
N THR A 298 9.36 9.89 25.71
CA THR A 298 8.95 9.15 26.90
C THR A 298 7.45 9.24 27.11
N LEU A 299 6.86 8.15 27.58
CA LEU A 299 5.51 8.08 28.12
C LEU A 299 5.64 7.93 29.64
N PRO A 300 5.64 9.02 30.43
CA PRO A 300 5.99 8.96 31.84
C PRO A 300 5.13 7.96 32.62
N GLY A 301 5.78 7.02 33.30
CA GLY A 301 5.13 5.94 34.05
C GLY A 301 4.65 4.75 33.21
N LEU A 302 4.96 4.71 31.90
CA LEU A 302 4.77 3.53 31.05
C LEU A 302 6.11 3.05 30.48
N SER A 303 6.77 3.87 29.65
CA SER A 303 8.03 3.51 29.00
C SER A 303 8.85 4.74 28.56
N ARG A 304 10.10 4.49 28.18
CA ARG A 304 10.98 5.46 27.54
C ARG A 304 11.57 4.86 26.28
N VAL A 305 11.39 5.56 25.16
CA VAL A 305 11.98 5.20 23.87
C VAL A 305 13.27 5.99 23.73
N VAL A 306 14.40 5.30 23.83
CA VAL A 306 15.74 5.92 23.78
C VAL A 306 16.24 6.04 22.35
N SER A 307 15.94 5.04 21.51
CA SER A 307 16.21 5.03 20.07
C SER A 307 15.07 4.24 19.42
N GLY A 308 14.05 4.96 18.97
CA GLY A 308 12.80 4.42 18.45
C GLY A 308 12.78 4.28 16.94
N ILE A 309 13.49 5.16 16.23
CA ILE A 309 13.68 5.10 14.78
C ILE A 309 14.89 5.97 14.41
N ASP A 310 15.65 5.55 13.39
CA ASP A 310 16.73 6.34 12.81
C ASP A 310 16.28 6.90 11.46
N VAL A 311 16.34 8.22 11.29
CA VAL A 311 15.98 8.89 10.02
C VAL A 311 16.95 8.57 8.88
N PHE A 312 18.13 8.02 9.20
CA PHE A 312 19.11 7.55 8.22
C PHE A 312 18.95 6.07 7.87
N ASP A 313 17.94 5.38 8.43
CA ASP A 313 17.69 3.98 8.12
C ASP A 313 17.39 3.82 6.61
N PRO A 314 18.10 2.93 5.90
CA PRO A 314 17.92 2.74 4.45
C PRO A 314 16.54 2.24 4.06
N LYS A 315 15.70 1.82 5.03
CA LYS A 315 14.32 1.41 4.79
C LYS A 315 13.43 2.57 4.35
N PHE A 316 13.79 3.82 4.64
CA PHE A 316 13.02 5.00 4.24
C PHE A 316 13.16 5.32 2.76
N ASN A 317 12.02 5.39 2.07
CA ASN A 317 11.94 5.70 0.65
C ASN A 317 10.83 6.73 0.42
N ILE A 318 11.14 7.79 -0.34
CA ILE A 318 10.16 8.82 -0.67
C ILE A 318 9.51 8.47 -2.01
N ALA A 319 8.21 8.21 -1.99
CA ALA A 319 7.40 8.02 -3.19
C ALA A 319 6.20 8.96 -3.13
N ALA A 320 6.35 10.14 -3.74
CA ALA A 320 5.34 11.18 -3.70
C ALA A 320 4.06 10.74 -4.44
N PRO A 321 2.87 10.87 -3.82
CA PRO A 321 1.62 10.56 -4.50
C PRO A 321 1.26 11.60 -5.58
N GLY A 322 0.26 11.26 -6.38
CA GLY A 322 -0.36 12.16 -7.33
C GLY A 322 -1.86 12.31 -7.07
N ALA A 323 -2.52 13.00 -7.99
CA ALA A 323 -3.98 13.04 -8.08
C ALA A 323 -4.40 12.48 -9.44
N ASP A 324 -5.53 11.78 -9.49
CA ASP A 324 -6.07 11.25 -10.74
C ASP A 324 -6.30 12.36 -11.76
N GLN A 325 -5.55 12.34 -12.86
CA GLN A 325 -5.58 13.37 -13.91
C GLN A 325 -6.83 13.29 -14.80
N THR A 326 -7.63 12.23 -14.66
CA THR A 326 -8.96 12.15 -15.27
C THR A 326 -9.99 12.96 -14.48
N VAL A 327 -9.78 13.12 -13.17
CA VAL A 327 -10.63 13.89 -12.25
C VAL A 327 -10.13 15.33 -12.11
N TYR A 328 -8.83 15.52 -11.85
CA TYR A 328 -8.20 16.81 -11.62
C TYR A 328 -7.35 17.22 -12.82
N PHE A 329 -7.80 18.25 -13.54
CA PHE A 329 -7.13 18.76 -14.73
C PHE A 329 -7.17 20.30 -14.79
N PRO A 330 -6.27 20.95 -15.56
CA PRO A 330 -6.24 22.40 -15.66
C PRO A 330 -7.58 22.98 -16.09
N TYR A 331 -8.07 23.98 -15.35
CA TYR A 331 -9.37 24.62 -15.57
C TYR A 331 -9.52 25.26 -16.97
N THR A 332 -8.40 25.50 -17.65
CA THR A 332 -8.29 26.07 -19.00
C THR A 332 -8.64 25.08 -20.11
N GLN A 333 -8.66 23.77 -19.84
CA GLN A 333 -9.05 22.72 -20.80
C GLN A 333 -10.57 22.67 -20.97
N LYS A 334 -11.16 23.67 -21.64
CA LYS A 334 -12.62 23.86 -21.77
C LYS A 334 -13.36 22.60 -22.23
N GLN A 335 -12.79 21.87 -23.19
CA GLN A 335 -13.33 20.63 -23.74
C GLN A 335 -13.44 19.46 -22.75
N LYS A 336 -12.70 19.47 -21.65
CA LYS A 336 -12.82 18.46 -20.58
C LYS A 336 -13.76 18.89 -19.45
N ARG A 337 -14.22 20.14 -19.43
CA ARG A 337 -15.05 20.68 -18.33
C ARG A 337 -16.40 19.97 -18.29
N LEU A 338 -16.78 19.52 -17.10
CA LEU A 338 -18.05 18.84 -16.86
C LEU A 338 -19.18 19.87 -16.63
N THR A 339 -19.59 20.54 -17.70
CA THR A 339 -20.58 21.63 -17.66
C THR A 339 -21.96 21.19 -17.16
N ALA A 340 -22.27 19.90 -17.23
CA ALA A 340 -23.49 19.32 -16.69
C ALA A 340 -23.65 19.53 -15.17
N PHE A 341 -22.55 19.70 -14.43
CA PHE A 341 -22.59 19.97 -13.00
C PHE A 341 -22.74 21.46 -12.65
N HIS A 342 -22.67 22.37 -13.62
CA HIS A 342 -22.75 23.82 -13.34
C HIS A 342 -24.02 24.21 -12.57
N PRO A 343 -25.24 23.73 -12.93
CA PRO A 343 -26.44 24.09 -12.17
C PRO A 343 -26.37 23.69 -10.70
N ALA A 344 -25.89 22.46 -10.41
CA ALA A 344 -25.74 21.97 -9.05
C ALA A 344 -24.65 22.73 -8.28
N ILE A 345 -23.56 23.10 -8.95
CA ILE A 345 -22.48 23.91 -8.35
C ILE A 345 -22.96 25.34 -8.07
N GLU A 346 -23.74 25.95 -8.97
CA GLU A 346 -24.32 27.28 -8.77
C GLU A 346 -25.31 27.29 -7.61
N GLU A 347 -26.15 26.25 -7.50
CA GLU A 347 -27.00 26.05 -6.33
C GLU A 347 -26.17 25.95 -5.05
N LEU A 348 -25.13 25.11 -5.05
CA LEU A 348 -24.29 24.91 -3.86
C LEU A 348 -23.53 26.19 -3.42
N LEU A 349 -23.09 27.03 -4.36
CA LEU A 349 -22.24 28.19 -4.06
C LEU A 349 -23.00 29.51 -3.92
N HIS A 350 -24.18 29.64 -4.54
CA HIS A 350 -24.88 30.91 -4.68
C HIS A 350 -26.32 30.90 -4.16
N ASN A 351 -26.84 29.74 -3.74
CA ASN A 351 -28.13 29.69 -3.06
C ASN A 351 -28.06 30.46 -1.73
N LYS A 352 -29.09 31.27 -1.46
CA LYS A 352 -29.18 32.12 -0.27
C LYS A 352 -29.95 31.46 0.88
N VAL A 353 -30.40 30.23 0.67
CA VAL A 353 -31.19 29.47 1.64
C VAL A 353 -30.25 28.57 2.42
N ASP A 354 -30.09 28.82 3.71
CA ASP A 354 -29.30 27.95 4.59
C ASP A 354 -30.06 26.63 4.81
N ASN A 355 -29.37 25.51 4.63
CA ASN A 355 -29.92 24.18 4.87
C ASN A 355 -28.82 23.23 5.41
N ASN A 356 -29.13 21.94 5.54
CA ASN A 356 -28.20 20.94 6.06
C ASN A 356 -27.05 20.58 5.09
N GLU A 357 -27.10 21.04 3.84
CA GLU A 357 -26.10 20.79 2.79
C GLU A 357 -25.17 21.99 2.55
N HIS A 358 -25.68 23.22 2.72
CA HIS A 358 -24.91 24.46 2.62
C HIS A 358 -25.40 25.50 3.64
N MET A 359 -24.46 26.07 4.41
CA MET A 359 -24.67 27.16 5.37
C MET A 359 -24.08 28.48 4.86
#